data_AF-A0A950V4T4-F1
#
_entry.id   AF-A0A950V4T4-F1
#
_cell.length_a   1.000
_cell.length_b   1.000
_cell.length_c   1.000
_cell.angle_alpha   90.00
_cell.angle_beta   90.00
_cell.angle_gamma   90.00
#
_symmetry.space_group_name_H-M   'P 1'
#
loop_
_entity.id
_entity.type
_entity.pdbx_description
1 polymer ?
#
loop_
_entity_poly.entity_id
_entity_poly.type
_entity_poly.pdbx_seq_one_letter_code
_entity_poly.pdbx_strand_id
1 'polypeptide(L)'
;MSSLSVLGFVQGSWPMVLDYELREPGIYMVTVSVEGQDPFQYLLDGSAVGHRQTIFSLPPRLGHKPVVANCTLSALSSTPGDVRHRYVRVFGWGCGPRAVGSVAIDQVRFSPPSVHPREKQGAVYGFHSHADFEKVTAEFERVAPVDGNIMAQLEDQQKIDDPVRVDTEISDKRWDAKKASVGQHLLQIRAWFSANHGGDWVIAWSPEIVRIEE
;
A
#
# COMPACT_ATOMS: atom_id res chain seq x y z
N MET A 1 -14.27 13.26 -0.78
CA MET A 1 -12.95 12.98 -0.15
C MET A 1 -12.62 11.53 -0.45
N SER A 2 -11.37 11.20 -0.80
CA SER A 2 -10.91 9.82 -0.86
C SER A 2 -9.81 9.63 0.18
N SER A 3 -9.77 8.46 0.81
CA SER A 3 -8.72 8.14 1.77
C SER A 3 -8.27 6.68 1.66
N LEU A 4 -6.99 6.46 1.91
CA LEU A 4 -6.37 5.15 2.10
C LEU A 4 -5.82 5.12 3.52
N SER A 5 -6.14 4.08 4.30
CA SER A 5 -5.65 3.93 5.67
C SER A 5 -4.89 2.63 5.84
N VAL A 6 -3.76 2.71 6.54
CA VAL A 6 -2.86 1.59 6.83
C VAL A 6 -2.55 1.61 8.32
N LEU A 7 -2.72 0.47 8.97
CA LEU A 7 -2.17 0.24 10.31
C LEU A 7 -0.72 -0.25 10.20
N GLY A 8 0.17 0.37 10.97
CA GLY A 8 1.58 -0.01 11.00
C GLY A 8 2.31 0.59 12.20
N PHE A 9 3.54 0.13 12.45
CA PHE A 9 4.37 0.71 13.50
C PHE A 9 4.99 2.03 13.05
N VAL A 10 5.15 2.95 13.99
CA VAL A 10 5.85 4.22 13.83
C VAL A 10 6.74 4.49 15.04
N GLN A 11 7.78 5.29 14.85
CA GLN A 11 8.64 5.77 15.92
C GLN A 11 9.08 7.20 15.59
N GLY A 12 9.40 7.99 16.63
CA GLY A 12 9.98 9.31 16.45
C GLY A 12 11.26 9.27 15.62
N SER A 13 11.41 10.24 14.73
CA SER A 13 12.52 10.39 13.78
C SER A 13 12.67 9.28 12.75
N TRP A 14 11.78 8.29 12.71
CA TRP A 14 11.78 7.32 11.61
C TRP A 14 11.44 8.00 10.29
N PRO A 15 12.03 7.53 9.19
CA PRO A 15 11.60 7.93 7.87
C PRO A 15 10.30 7.20 7.50
N MET A 16 9.44 7.89 6.76
CA MET A 16 8.28 7.35 6.08
C MET A 16 8.42 7.66 4.59
N VAL A 17 8.08 6.68 3.75
CA VAL A 17 8.12 6.80 2.28
C VAL A 17 6.73 6.57 1.71
N LEU A 18 6.38 7.37 0.72
CA LEU A 18 5.19 7.17 -0.11
C LEU A 18 5.60 7.24 -1.58
N ASP A 19 5.21 6.24 -2.35
CA ASP A 19 5.37 6.18 -3.80
C ASP A 19 3.99 6.24 -4.47
N TYR A 20 3.76 7.26 -5.29
CA TYR A 20 2.43 7.61 -5.74
C TYR A 20 2.42 8.37 -7.08
N GLU A 21 1.28 8.33 -7.78
CA GLU A 21 1.01 9.13 -8.96
C GLU A 21 -0.17 10.06 -8.72
N LEU A 22 0.05 11.35 -9.03
CA LEU A 22 -0.99 12.37 -9.06
C LEU A 22 -1.47 12.59 -10.49
N ARG A 23 -2.78 12.52 -10.71
CA ARG A 23 -3.39 12.76 -12.04
C ARG A 23 -3.91 14.18 -12.21
N GLU A 24 -3.99 14.91 -11.11
CA GLU A 24 -4.50 16.27 -11.05
C GLU A 24 -3.85 17.00 -9.87
N PRO A 25 -3.70 18.33 -9.93
CA PRO A 25 -3.29 19.11 -8.78
C PRO A 25 -4.35 19.07 -7.67
N GLY A 26 -3.91 19.12 -6.41
CA GLY A 26 -4.81 19.05 -5.27
C GLY A 26 -4.10 19.13 -3.92
N ILE A 27 -4.87 18.93 -2.85
CA ILE A 27 -4.34 18.84 -1.48
C ILE A 27 -4.29 17.37 -1.10
N TYR A 28 -3.09 16.85 -0.88
CA TYR A 28 -2.88 15.46 -0.49
C TYR A 28 -2.15 15.44 0.85
N MET A 29 -2.75 14.82 1.86
CA MET A 29 -2.27 14.90 3.23
C MET A 29 -2.11 13.50 3.81
N VAL A 30 -0.91 13.22 4.32
CA VAL A 30 -0.66 12.07 5.18
C VAL A 30 -0.94 12.48 6.62
N THR A 31 -1.74 11.69 7.33
CA THR A 31 -2.02 11.84 8.76
C THR A 31 -1.57 10.59 9.49
N VAL A 32 -0.74 10.74 10.52
CA VAL A 32 -0.28 9.65 11.40
C VAL A 32 -0.89 9.87 12.77
N SER A 33 -1.79 8.97 13.16
CA SER A 33 -2.53 9.02 14.41
C SER A 33 -2.09 7.90 15.34
N VAL A 34 -1.56 8.28 16.50
CA VAL A 34 -1.20 7.38 17.61
C VAL A 34 -2.16 7.64 18.76
N GLU A 35 -2.64 6.57 19.40
CA GLU A 35 -3.55 6.69 20.54
C GLU A 35 -2.94 7.55 21.66
N GLY A 36 -3.70 8.52 22.17
CA GLY A 36 -3.27 9.41 23.24
C GLY A 36 -2.27 10.50 22.84
N GLN A 37 -1.99 10.69 21.55
CA GLN A 37 -1.10 11.74 21.04
C GLN A 37 -1.77 12.59 19.95
N ASP A 38 -1.32 13.84 19.82
CA ASP A 38 -1.76 14.71 18.73
C ASP A 38 -1.31 14.16 17.36
N PRO A 39 -2.22 14.05 16.37
CA PRO A 39 -1.88 13.56 15.05
C PRO A 39 -0.75 14.35 14.41
N PHE A 40 0.14 13.65 13.71
CA PHE A 40 1.10 14.28 12.82
C PHE A 40 0.52 14.38 11.42
N GLN A 41 0.62 15.55 10.79
CA GLN A 41 0.15 15.80 9.43
C GLN A 41 1.32 16.23 8.55
N TYR A 42 1.41 15.62 7.38
CA TYR A 42 2.39 15.95 6.35
C TYR A 42 1.67 16.23 5.03
N LEU A 43 1.88 17.41 4.49
CA LEU A 43 1.31 17.82 3.20
C LEU A 43 2.25 17.39 2.07
N LEU A 44 1.74 16.58 1.14
CA LEU A 44 2.49 16.24 -0.07
C LEU A 44 2.48 17.41 -1.05
N ASP A 45 3.54 17.54 -1.86
CA ASP A 45 3.51 18.46 -2.99
C ASP A 45 2.53 17.95 -4.06
N GLY A 46 1.34 18.56 -4.05
CA GLY A 46 0.26 18.32 -5.00
C GLY A 46 0.18 19.35 -6.13
N SER A 47 1.22 20.16 -6.35
CA SER A 47 1.21 21.22 -7.37
C SER A 47 1.38 20.72 -8.81
N ALA A 48 2.08 19.60 -9.00
CA ALA A 48 2.32 19.02 -10.31
C ALA A 48 1.99 17.53 -10.36
N VAL A 49 1.52 17.12 -11.53
CA VAL A 49 1.07 15.76 -11.83
C VAL A 49 2.26 14.84 -12.16
N GLY A 50 2.00 13.53 -12.13
CA GLY A 50 2.97 12.49 -12.45
C GLY A 50 3.33 11.62 -11.24
N HIS A 51 4.19 10.63 -11.51
CA HIS A 51 4.74 9.71 -10.52
C HIS A 51 5.81 10.40 -9.68
N ARG A 52 5.71 10.27 -8.37
CA ARG A 52 6.60 10.86 -7.37
C ARG A 52 6.83 9.89 -6.22
N GLN A 53 8.02 10.00 -5.64
CA GLN A 53 8.35 9.40 -4.37
C GLN A 53 8.66 10.52 -3.37
N THR A 54 8.04 10.46 -2.19
CA THR A 54 8.27 11.42 -1.12
C THR A 54 8.72 10.68 0.13
N ILE A 55 9.84 11.13 0.70
CA ILE A 55 10.38 10.65 1.97
C ILE A 55 10.32 11.81 2.97
N PHE A 56 9.78 11.56 4.15
CA PHE A 56 9.76 12.53 5.23
C PHE A 56 10.01 11.87 6.59
N SER A 57 10.52 12.66 7.54
CA SER A 57 10.80 12.19 8.89
C SER A 57 9.61 12.41 9.81
N LEU A 58 9.27 11.39 10.59
CA LEU A 58 8.29 11.49 11.65
C LEU A 58 8.82 12.35 12.82
N PRO A 59 7.94 13.11 13.49
CA PRO A 59 8.39 14.04 14.53
C PRO A 59 8.93 13.27 15.75
N PRO A 60 10.02 13.75 16.39
CA PRO A 60 10.61 13.09 17.57
C PRO A 60 9.62 12.84 18.73
N ARG A 61 8.55 13.65 18.82
CA ARG A 61 7.51 13.55 19.85
C ARG A 61 6.78 12.21 19.90
N LEU A 62 6.83 11.41 18.83
CA LEU A 62 6.29 10.03 18.80
C LEU A 62 7.08 9.06 19.70
N GLY A 63 8.23 9.47 20.22
CA GLY A 63 9.04 8.71 21.17
C GLY A 63 10.04 7.77 20.51
N HIS A 64 10.82 7.07 21.34
CA HIS A 64 11.95 6.24 20.90
C HIS A 64 11.64 4.75 20.80
N LYS A 65 10.38 4.36 20.95
CA LYS A 65 9.93 2.96 20.83
C LYS A 65 8.89 2.85 19.72
N PRO A 66 8.85 1.75 18.95
CA PRO A 66 7.79 1.52 17.97
C PRO A 66 6.42 1.45 18.66
N VAL A 67 5.45 2.17 18.12
CA VAL A 67 4.04 2.15 18.54
C VAL A 67 3.14 1.97 17.33
N VAL A 68 1.96 1.37 17.52
CA VAL A 68 0.99 1.21 16.42
C VAL A 68 0.35 2.57 16.12
N ALA A 69 0.27 2.91 14.84
CA ALA A 69 -0.43 4.09 14.35
C ALA A 69 -1.37 3.74 13.21
N ASN A 70 -2.44 4.53 13.09
CA ASN A 70 -3.21 4.62 11.87
C ASN A 70 -2.61 5.71 10.97
N CYS A 71 -2.11 5.29 9.80
CA CYS A 71 -1.53 6.16 8.80
C CYS A 71 -2.55 6.32 7.67
N THR A 72 -3.05 7.53 7.45
CA THR A 72 -4.09 7.82 6.44
C THR A 72 -3.58 8.81 5.41
N LEU A 73 -3.69 8.47 4.13
CA LEU A 73 -3.50 9.39 3.01
C LEU A 73 -4.87 9.86 2.55
N SER A 74 -5.10 11.17 2.56
CA SER A 74 -6.35 11.79 2.14
C SER A 74 -6.13 12.69 0.93
N ALA A 75 -7.00 12.59 -0.07
CA ALA A 75 -7.08 13.54 -1.17
C ALA A 75 -8.27 14.49 -0.99
N LEU A 76 -7.96 15.78 -0.95
CA LEU A 76 -8.88 16.88 -0.66
C LEU A 76 -8.94 17.82 -1.86
N SER A 77 -10.12 18.40 -2.11
CA SER A 77 -10.24 19.50 -3.07
C SER A 77 -9.64 20.77 -2.48
N SER A 78 -8.88 21.51 -3.29
CA SER A 78 -8.41 22.86 -2.98
C SER A 78 -9.48 23.94 -3.18
N THR A 79 -10.61 23.58 -3.79
CA THR A 79 -11.69 24.52 -4.14
C THR A 79 -12.87 24.35 -3.19
N PRO A 80 -13.26 25.40 -2.43
CA PRO A 80 -14.45 25.37 -1.58
C PRO A 80 -15.70 24.99 -2.38
N GLY A 81 -16.50 24.05 -1.86
CA GLY A 81 -17.74 23.59 -2.50
C GLY A 81 -17.56 22.60 -3.65
N ASP A 82 -16.33 22.27 -4.05
CA ASP A 82 -16.09 21.23 -5.06
C ASP A 82 -16.21 19.84 -4.41
N VAL A 83 -17.27 19.13 -4.80
CA VAL A 83 -17.60 17.78 -4.31
C VAL A 83 -16.92 16.67 -5.11
N ARG A 84 -16.13 17.01 -6.15
CA ARG A 84 -15.45 16.00 -6.95
C ARG A 84 -14.41 15.26 -6.11
N HIS A 85 -14.44 13.93 -6.21
CA HIS A 85 -13.42 13.10 -5.61
C HIS A 85 -12.11 13.32 -6.36
N ARG A 86 -11.06 13.62 -5.60
CA ARG A 86 -9.69 13.60 -6.10
C ARG A 86 -9.13 12.20 -5.90
N TYR A 87 -8.35 11.73 -6.84
CA TYR A 87 -7.75 10.40 -6.76
C TYR A 87 -6.23 10.53 -6.69
N VAL A 88 -5.64 9.67 -5.87
CA VAL A 88 -4.20 9.42 -5.82
C VAL A 88 -4.01 7.93 -6.03
N ARG A 89 -3.07 7.57 -6.91
CA ARG A 89 -2.66 6.19 -7.07
C ARG A 89 -1.45 5.95 -6.20
N VAL A 90 -1.52 5.00 -5.27
CA VAL A 90 -0.39 4.62 -4.41
C VAL A 90 0.20 3.33 -4.93
N PHE A 91 1.51 3.29 -5.11
CA PHE A 91 2.27 2.11 -5.52
C PHE A 91 3.06 1.53 -4.35
N GLY A 92 3.45 2.37 -3.38
CA GLY A 92 4.16 1.92 -2.21
C GLY A 92 4.00 2.85 -1.01
N TRP A 93 3.99 2.27 0.18
CA TRP A 93 4.01 3.00 1.46
C TRP A 93 4.85 2.22 2.45
N GLY A 94 5.88 2.85 3.02
CA GLY A 94 6.68 2.23 4.07
C GLY A 94 7.04 3.17 5.20
N CYS A 95 7.41 2.60 6.34
CA CYS A 95 7.84 3.33 7.53
C CYS A 95 8.94 2.56 8.24
N GLY A 96 9.98 3.27 8.67
CA GLY A 96 11.13 2.72 9.38
C GLY A 96 12.43 2.77 8.56
N PRO A 97 13.60 2.86 9.23
CA PRO A 97 14.90 3.00 8.57
C PRO A 97 15.20 1.95 7.49
N ARG A 98 14.71 0.71 7.65
CA ARG A 98 14.96 -0.38 6.71
C ARG A 98 13.88 -0.49 5.63
N ALA A 99 12.73 0.14 5.79
CA ALA A 99 11.67 0.16 4.79
C ALA A 99 11.88 1.24 3.71
N VAL A 100 12.58 2.33 4.05
CA VAL A 100 12.65 3.55 3.22
C VAL A 100 13.80 3.55 2.20
N GLY A 101 14.77 2.63 2.31
CA GLY A 101 16.01 2.61 1.51
C GLY A 101 15.85 2.88 0.00
N SER A 102 14.74 2.43 -0.59
CA SER A 102 14.14 2.92 -1.83
C SER A 102 13.01 1.96 -2.14
N VAL A 103 11.77 2.27 -1.71
CA VAL A 103 10.53 1.46 -1.85
C VAL A 103 10.84 -0.03 -1.92
N ALA A 104 11.06 -0.64 -0.75
CA ALA A 104 11.70 -1.94 -0.59
C ALA A 104 11.07 -3.14 -1.32
N ILE A 105 9.90 -2.94 -1.95
CA ILE A 105 9.27 -3.87 -2.87
C ILE A 105 8.78 -3.11 -4.10
N ASP A 106 9.21 -3.53 -5.28
CA ASP A 106 8.79 -2.97 -6.57
C ASP A 106 8.46 -4.09 -7.58
N GLN A 107 8.16 -3.68 -8.82
CA GLN A 107 7.80 -4.59 -9.91
C GLN A 107 6.72 -5.61 -9.52
N VAL A 108 5.76 -5.17 -8.69
CA VAL A 108 4.63 -6.01 -8.30
C VAL A 108 3.81 -6.28 -9.56
N ARG A 109 3.68 -7.54 -9.94
CA ARG A 109 2.96 -7.98 -11.13
C ARG A 109 1.75 -8.80 -10.74
N PHE A 110 0.64 -8.58 -11.44
CA PHE A 110 -0.58 -9.37 -11.24
C PHE A 110 -1.28 -9.62 -12.58
N SER A 111 -1.39 -10.88 -12.97
CA SER A 111 -1.80 -11.25 -14.34
C SER A 111 -2.46 -12.63 -14.36
N PRO A 112 -3.19 -13.03 -15.42
CA PRO A 112 -3.64 -12.22 -16.57
C PRO A 112 -4.69 -11.17 -16.15
N PRO A 113 -5.01 -10.18 -17.01
CA PRO A 113 -5.97 -9.11 -16.67
C PRO A 113 -7.41 -9.61 -16.43
N SER A 114 -7.76 -10.81 -16.87
CA SER A 114 -9.02 -11.48 -16.52
C SER A 114 -8.82 -12.96 -16.23
N VAL A 115 -9.60 -13.49 -15.29
CA VAL A 115 -9.59 -14.88 -14.85
C VAL A 115 -11.02 -15.40 -14.80
N HIS A 116 -11.24 -16.60 -15.34
CA HIS A 116 -12.51 -17.33 -15.28
C HIS A 116 -12.37 -18.53 -14.31
N PRO A 117 -12.73 -18.41 -13.03
CA PRO A 117 -12.52 -19.48 -12.06
C PRO A 117 -13.30 -20.76 -12.38
N ARG A 118 -14.45 -20.65 -13.07
CA ARG A 118 -15.24 -21.83 -13.51
C ARG A 118 -14.48 -22.70 -14.52
N GLU A 119 -13.57 -22.09 -15.28
CA GLU A 119 -12.64 -22.79 -16.19
C GLU A 119 -11.34 -23.24 -15.49
N LYS A 120 -11.27 -23.14 -14.16
CA LYS A 120 -10.07 -23.43 -13.34
C LYS A 120 -8.88 -22.54 -13.68
N GLN A 121 -9.14 -21.35 -14.22
CA GLN A 121 -8.13 -20.31 -14.39
C GLN A 121 -7.82 -19.69 -13.02
N GLY A 122 -6.60 -19.20 -12.89
CA GLY A 122 -6.15 -18.42 -11.74
C GLY A 122 -5.23 -17.30 -12.21
N ALA A 123 -4.76 -16.49 -11.26
CA ALA A 123 -3.78 -15.46 -11.55
C ALA A 123 -2.37 -15.89 -11.11
N VAL A 124 -1.38 -15.29 -11.74
CA VAL A 124 0.03 -15.35 -11.37
C VAL A 124 0.47 -13.99 -10.89
N TYR A 125 1.27 -13.98 -9.84
CA TYR A 125 1.86 -12.78 -9.28
C TYR A 125 3.34 -12.95 -8.94
N GLY A 126 4.00 -11.81 -8.79
CA GLY A 126 5.38 -11.71 -8.36
C GLY A 126 5.74 -10.29 -7.96
N PHE A 127 6.91 -10.13 -7.37
CA PHE A 127 7.47 -8.84 -6.98
C PHE A 127 8.99 -8.97 -6.84
N HIS A 128 9.68 -7.83 -6.90
CA HIS A 128 11.11 -7.75 -6.60
C HIS A 128 11.30 -7.03 -5.26
N SER A 129 12.23 -7.50 -4.44
CA SER A 129 12.53 -6.90 -3.13
C SER A 129 13.93 -6.33 -3.08
N HIS A 130 14.05 -5.10 -2.57
CA HIS A 130 15.31 -4.40 -2.32
C HIS A 130 15.77 -4.51 -0.85
N ALA A 131 15.09 -5.33 -0.04
CA ALA A 131 15.42 -5.51 1.36
C ALA A 131 15.08 -6.91 1.87
N ASP A 132 15.71 -7.30 2.97
CA ASP A 132 15.33 -8.51 3.69
C ASP A 132 13.98 -8.31 4.39
N PHE A 133 13.10 -9.31 4.37
CA PHE A 133 11.87 -9.30 5.15
C PHE A 133 11.60 -10.64 5.84
N GLU A 134 11.15 -10.59 7.09
CA GLU A 134 10.86 -11.80 7.88
C GLU A 134 9.50 -12.39 7.58
N LYS A 135 8.55 -11.51 7.29
CA LYS A 135 7.16 -11.86 7.01
C LYS A 135 6.72 -11.08 5.80
N VAL A 136 6.28 -11.79 4.78
CA VAL A 136 5.69 -11.20 3.58
C VAL A 136 4.38 -11.93 3.28
N THR A 137 3.36 -11.17 2.96
CA THR A 137 2.03 -11.65 2.61
C THR A 137 1.61 -11.00 1.29
N ALA A 138 1.13 -11.80 0.35
CA ALA A 138 0.35 -11.32 -0.78
C ALA A 138 -1.12 -11.27 -0.38
N GLU A 139 -1.74 -10.11 -0.45
CA GLU A 139 -3.11 -9.82 -0.11
C GLU A 139 -3.88 -9.50 -1.40
N PHE A 140 -5.03 -10.14 -1.58
CA PHE A 140 -5.89 -9.99 -2.76
C PHE A 140 -7.16 -9.25 -2.33
N GLU A 141 -7.28 -8.01 -2.80
CA GLU A 141 -8.34 -7.10 -2.39
C GLU A 141 -9.34 -6.92 -3.52
N ARG A 142 -10.62 -7.15 -3.25
CA ARG A 142 -11.68 -6.76 -4.17
C ARG A 142 -11.89 -5.26 -4.08
N VAL A 143 -11.84 -4.60 -5.23
CA VAL A 143 -12.03 -3.16 -5.36
C VAL A 143 -13.38 -2.91 -6.03
N ALA A 144 -14.26 -2.19 -5.34
CA ALA A 144 -15.58 -1.87 -5.85
C ALA A 144 -16.05 -0.48 -5.42
N PRO A 145 -16.89 0.19 -6.24
CA PRO A 145 -17.60 1.38 -5.81
C PRO A 145 -18.67 1.01 -4.77
N VAL A 146 -18.64 1.66 -3.61
CA VAL A 146 -19.64 1.57 -2.54
C VAL A 146 -20.00 3.01 -2.14
N ASP A 147 -21.27 3.38 -2.31
CA ASP A 147 -21.77 4.73 -2.00
C ASP A 147 -20.95 5.88 -2.62
N GLY A 148 -20.50 5.69 -3.87
CA GLY A 148 -19.68 6.66 -4.60
C GLY A 148 -18.19 6.69 -4.22
N ASN A 149 -17.76 5.86 -3.27
CA ASN A 149 -16.36 5.70 -2.86
C ASN A 149 -15.78 4.39 -3.39
N ILE A 150 -14.50 4.38 -3.74
CA ILE A 150 -13.80 3.13 -4.05
C ILE A 150 -13.37 2.49 -2.74
N MET A 151 -13.89 1.29 -2.46
CA MET A 151 -13.55 0.49 -1.30
C MET A 151 -12.71 -0.71 -1.74
N ALA A 152 -11.63 -0.99 -1.03
CA ALA A 152 -10.86 -2.22 -1.13
C ALA A 152 -11.22 -3.13 0.05
N GLN A 153 -11.59 -4.37 -0.24
CA GLN A 153 -11.92 -5.39 0.76
C GLN A 153 -10.99 -6.59 0.57
N LEU A 154 -10.25 -6.94 1.62
CA LEU A 154 -9.44 -8.16 1.63
C LEU A 154 -10.35 -9.39 1.46
N GLU A 155 -10.11 -10.19 0.43
CA GLU A 155 -10.84 -11.44 0.18
C GLU A 155 -9.97 -12.68 0.41
N ASP A 156 -8.69 -12.60 0.08
CA ASP A 156 -7.76 -13.71 0.23
C ASP A 156 -6.36 -13.20 0.59
N GLN A 157 -5.55 -14.06 1.19
CA GLN A 157 -4.16 -13.77 1.47
C GLN A 157 -3.31 -15.04 1.40
N GLN A 158 -2.08 -14.89 0.92
CA GLN A 158 -1.08 -15.95 0.85
C GLN A 158 0.20 -15.48 1.53
N LYS A 159 0.65 -16.25 2.51
CA LYS A 159 1.98 -16.04 3.09
C LYS A 159 3.04 -16.46 2.07
N ILE A 160 4.08 -15.64 1.93
CA ILE A 160 5.27 -16.00 1.17
C ILE A 160 6.20 -16.76 2.12
N ASP A 161 6.34 -18.07 1.90
CA ASP A 161 7.20 -18.93 2.71
C ASP A 161 8.66 -18.92 2.23
N ASP A 162 8.92 -18.46 1.01
CA ASP A 162 10.29 -18.28 0.52
C ASP A 162 10.99 -17.16 1.29
N PRO A 163 12.29 -17.29 1.57
CA PRO A 163 13.07 -16.18 2.13
C PRO A 163 13.03 -14.99 1.18
N VAL A 164 12.50 -13.87 1.65
CA VAL A 164 12.58 -12.59 0.92
C VAL A 164 13.84 -11.88 1.38
N ARG A 165 14.84 -11.85 0.51
CA ARG A 165 16.13 -11.21 0.72
C ARG A 165 16.26 -9.99 -0.17
N VAL A 166 17.23 -9.14 0.17
CA VAL A 166 17.70 -8.07 -0.70
C VAL A 166 17.98 -8.60 -2.11
N ASP A 167 17.57 -7.83 -3.10
CA ASP A 167 17.70 -8.08 -4.54
C ASP A 167 17.18 -9.45 -4.98
N THR A 168 16.06 -9.88 -4.40
CA THR A 168 15.40 -11.16 -4.76
C THR A 168 14.10 -10.92 -5.51
N GLU A 169 13.94 -11.62 -6.63
CA GLU A 169 12.68 -11.74 -7.35
C GLU A 169 11.88 -12.93 -6.83
N ILE A 170 10.65 -12.66 -6.41
CA ILE A 170 9.63 -13.68 -6.16
C ILE A 170 8.73 -13.72 -7.39
N SER A 171 8.83 -14.78 -8.17
CA SER A 171 8.06 -14.94 -9.41
C SER A 171 7.09 -16.12 -9.36
N ASP A 172 6.17 -16.15 -10.33
CA ASP A 172 5.34 -17.30 -10.68
C ASP A 172 4.48 -17.87 -9.54
N LYS A 173 4.16 -17.05 -8.54
CA LYS A 173 3.24 -17.43 -7.47
C LYS A 173 1.82 -17.45 -7.99
N ARG A 174 1.04 -18.45 -7.58
CA ARG A 174 -0.30 -18.69 -8.12
C ARG A 174 -1.40 -18.36 -7.11
N TRP A 175 -2.33 -17.53 -7.54
CA TRP A 175 -3.61 -17.33 -6.89
C TRP A 175 -4.70 -18.14 -7.58
N ASP A 176 -5.35 -19.05 -6.84
CA ASP A 176 -6.34 -19.98 -7.40
C ASP A 176 -7.68 -19.30 -7.74
N ALA A 177 -7.99 -18.14 -7.15
CA ALA A 177 -9.20 -17.32 -7.36
C ALA A 177 -10.55 -18.06 -7.25
N LYS A 178 -10.60 -19.36 -6.92
CA LYS A 178 -11.83 -20.17 -6.87
C LYS A 178 -12.90 -19.65 -5.91
N LYS A 179 -12.47 -18.95 -4.86
CA LYS A 179 -13.34 -18.36 -3.83
C LYS A 179 -13.45 -16.84 -3.96
N ALA A 180 -12.79 -16.25 -4.95
CA ALA A 180 -12.85 -14.81 -5.18
C ALA A 180 -14.24 -14.43 -5.70
N SER A 181 -14.72 -13.27 -5.28
CA SER A 181 -15.97 -12.74 -5.80
C SER A 181 -15.79 -12.25 -7.24
N VAL A 182 -16.88 -12.08 -7.99
CA VAL A 182 -16.83 -11.46 -9.32
C VAL A 182 -16.45 -9.97 -9.19
N GLY A 183 -15.59 -9.49 -10.10
CA GLY A 183 -15.18 -8.09 -10.18
C GLY A 183 -13.67 -7.85 -10.18
N GLN A 184 -13.28 -6.59 -9.91
CA GLN A 184 -11.88 -6.15 -9.96
C GLN A 184 -11.14 -6.49 -8.68
N HIS A 185 -9.93 -7.05 -8.82
CA HIS A 185 -9.04 -7.41 -7.73
C HIS A 185 -7.69 -6.73 -7.90
N LEU A 186 -7.20 -6.17 -6.80
CA LEU A 186 -5.89 -5.56 -6.67
C LEU A 186 -4.99 -6.50 -5.87
N LEU A 187 -3.72 -6.60 -6.25
CA LEU A 187 -2.71 -7.27 -5.46
C LEU A 187 -1.98 -6.25 -4.58
N GLN A 188 -1.86 -6.60 -3.30
CA GLN A 188 -1.07 -5.88 -2.31
C GLN A 188 0.00 -6.83 -1.76
N ILE A 189 1.27 -6.44 -1.81
CA ILE A 189 2.36 -7.13 -1.11
C ILE A 189 2.63 -6.37 0.17
N ARG A 190 2.52 -7.07 1.30
CA ARG A 190 2.73 -6.50 2.63
C ARG A 190 3.88 -7.19 3.31
N ALA A 191 4.91 -6.43 3.65
CA ALA A 191 6.12 -6.94 4.27
C ALA A 191 6.46 -6.17 5.54
N TRP A 192 6.93 -6.90 6.54
CA TRP A 192 7.14 -6.37 7.88
C TRP A 192 8.33 -7.05 8.53
N PHE A 193 9.04 -6.26 9.33
CA PHE A 193 9.87 -6.78 10.40
C PHE A 193 9.02 -6.87 11.67
N SER A 194 9.27 -7.90 12.49
CA SER A 194 8.55 -8.02 13.75
C SER A 194 8.83 -6.84 14.69
N ALA A 195 7.95 -6.58 15.66
CA ALA A 195 8.15 -5.53 16.66
C ALA A 195 9.48 -5.71 17.44
N ASN A 196 9.90 -6.96 17.66
CA ASN A 196 11.17 -7.30 18.32
C ASN A 196 12.39 -7.04 17.43
N HIS A 197 12.17 -6.94 16.13
CA HIS A 197 13.19 -6.66 15.15
C HIS A 197 12.89 -5.32 14.49
N GLY A 198 12.57 -4.28 15.24
CA GLY A 198 12.49 -2.91 14.72
C GLY A 198 11.13 -2.46 14.21
N GLY A 199 10.21 -3.34 13.80
CA GLY A 199 8.83 -2.96 13.43
C GLY A 199 8.67 -2.22 12.10
N ASP A 200 9.74 -2.08 11.30
CA ASP A 200 9.65 -1.48 9.96
C ASP A 200 8.68 -2.26 9.06
N TRP A 201 7.99 -1.56 8.17
CA TRP A 201 7.04 -2.19 7.26
C TRP A 201 6.98 -1.48 5.92
N VAL A 202 6.59 -2.22 4.89
CA VAL A 202 6.29 -1.71 3.56
C VAL A 202 5.05 -2.41 3.00
N ILE A 203 4.26 -1.64 2.26
CA ILE A 203 3.16 -2.13 1.44
C ILE A 203 3.46 -1.69 0.01
N ALA A 204 3.29 -2.59 -0.95
CA ALA A 204 3.39 -2.29 -2.37
C ALA A 204 2.14 -2.80 -3.09
N TRP A 205 1.60 -2.03 -4.02
CA TRP A 205 0.41 -2.38 -4.79
C TRP A 205 0.76 -2.62 -6.25
N SER A 206 0.09 -3.59 -6.87
CA SER A 206 0.24 -3.83 -8.31
C SER A 206 -0.30 -2.64 -9.13
N PRO A 207 0.39 -2.25 -10.22
CA PRO A 207 -0.19 -1.35 -11.21
C PRO A 207 -1.26 -2.06 -12.07
N GLU A 208 -1.29 -3.39 -12.10
CA GLU A 208 -2.34 -4.15 -12.76
C GLU A 208 -3.51 -4.46 -11.82
N ILE A 209 -4.68 -4.67 -12.41
CA ILE A 209 -5.89 -5.16 -11.76
C ILE A 209 -6.31 -6.42 -12.51
N VAL A 210 -6.67 -7.47 -11.79
CA VAL A 210 -7.22 -8.70 -12.35
C VAL A 210 -8.73 -8.69 -12.18
N ARG A 211 -9.47 -8.93 -13.27
CA ARG A 211 -10.92 -9.07 -13.24
C ARG A 211 -11.30 -10.55 -13.11
N ILE A 212 -12.07 -10.87 -12.08
CA ILE A 212 -12.73 -12.17 -11.96
C ILE A 212 -14.05 -12.11 -12.74
N GLU A 213 -14.17 -13.01 -13.70
CA GLU A 213 -15.33 -13.19 -14.58
C GLU A 213 -16.05 -14.50 -14.27
N GLU A 214 -17.29 -14.62 -14.72
CA GLU A 214 -18.15 -15.77 -14.46
C GLU A 214 -17.81 -17.04 -15.25
#